data_AF-A0A355VAT0-F1
#
_entry.id   AF-A0A355VAT0-F1
#
_cell.length_a   1.000
_cell.length_b   1.000
_cell.length_c   1.000
_cell.angle_alpha   90.00
_cell.angle_beta   90.00
_cell.angle_gamma   90.00
#
_symmetry.space_group_name_H-M   'P 1'
#
loop_
_entity.id
_entity.type
_entity.pdbx_description
1 polymer ?
#
loop_
_entity_poly.entity_id
_entity_poly.type
_entity_poly.pdbx_seq_one_letter_code
_entity_poly.pdbx_strand_id
1 'polypeptide(L)'
;MTCTDTTLNLKIRVKPVRRALTLLVAIALSAQASAQQANNWEAPRTPDGHPDLQGVWANNSSTPLERPEIFGDRATLSAEEFAELRRQAQEIRDSGGDALFGDGFL
;
A
#
# COMPACT_ATOMS: atom_id res chain seq x y z
N MET A 1 -70.66 -33.88 14.03
CA MET A 1 -70.01 -34.71 12.99
C MET A 1 -70.05 -33.90 11.71
N THR A 2 -68.91 -33.81 11.01
CA THR A 2 -68.61 -32.91 9.87
C THR A 2 -68.44 -31.43 10.29
N CYS A 3 -67.60 -30.59 9.69
CA CYS A 3 -67.03 -30.56 8.34
C CYS A 3 -65.87 -29.51 8.30
N THR A 4 -64.79 -29.81 7.55
CA THR A 4 -63.97 -28.94 6.64
C THR A 4 -63.43 -27.57 7.11
N ASP A 5 -62.12 -27.26 7.05
CA ASP A 5 -61.30 -26.90 5.86
C ASP A 5 -62.01 -25.78 5.04
N THR A 6 -61.47 -24.60 4.71
CA THR A 6 -60.19 -24.28 4.07
C THR A 6 -60.02 -22.76 4.03
N THR A 7 -58.88 -22.20 4.46
CA THR A 7 -58.46 -20.82 4.11
C THR A 7 -57.22 -20.89 3.21
N LEU A 8 -57.42 -20.56 1.94
CA LEU A 8 -56.36 -20.45 0.92
C LEU A 8 -55.40 -19.30 1.27
N ASN A 9 -54.16 -19.63 1.62
CA ASN A 9 -53.06 -18.69 1.74
C ASN A 9 -52.45 -18.41 0.35
N LEU A 10 -52.49 -17.14 -0.05
CA LEU A 10 -51.79 -16.60 -1.23
C LEU A 10 -50.26 -16.80 -1.08
N LYS A 11 -49.71 -17.81 -1.74
CA LYS A 11 -48.28 -18.16 -1.69
C LYS A 11 -47.51 -17.38 -2.76
N ILE A 12 -47.00 -16.19 -2.42
CA ILE A 12 -46.03 -15.47 -3.26
C ILE A 12 -44.81 -16.37 -3.48
N ARG A 13 -44.52 -16.74 -4.73
CA ARG A 13 -43.49 -17.74 -5.08
C ARG A 13 -42.11 -17.09 -5.20
N VAL A 14 -41.40 -16.97 -4.07
CA VAL A 14 -40.03 -16.41 -3.91
C VAL A 14 -38.89 -17.19 -4.60
N LYS A 15 -39.19 -18.08 -5.56
CA LYS A 15 -38.20 -18.98 -6.18
C LYS A 15 -37.17 -18.31 -7.12
N PRO A 16 -37.44 -17.22 -7.88
CA PRO A 16 -36.44 -16.68 -8.80
C PRO A 16 -35.36 -15.85 -8.09
N VAL A 17 -35.72 -15.18 -6.99
CA VAL A 17 -34.80 -14.34 -6.19
C VAL A 17 -33.70 -15.19 -5.54
N ARG A 18 -34.05 -16.38 -5.04
CA ARG A 18 -33.07 -17.31 -4.44
C ARG A 18 -32.04 -17.79 -5.46
N ARG A 19 -32.47 -18.10 -6.69
CA ARG A 19 -31.57 -18.52 -7.79
C ARG A 19 -30.67 -17.38 -8.27
N ALA A 20 -31.22 -16.18 -8.42
CA ALA A 20 -30.45 -14.99 -8.78
C ALA A 20 -29.42 -14.63 -7.70
N LEU A 21 -29.78 -14.77 -6.42
CA LEU A 21 -28.87 -14.56 -5.29
C LEU A 21 -27.75 -15.60 -5.25
N THR A 22 -28.05 -16.89 -5.48
CA THR A 22 -27.01 -17.93 -5.56
C THR A 22 -26.06 -17.69 -6.74
N LEU A 23 -26.58 -17.24 -7.88
CA LEU A 23 -25.75 -16.90 -9.05
C LEU A 23 -24.86 -15.68 -8.79
N LEU A 24 -25.41 -14.62 -8.18
CA LEU A 24 -24.65 -13.42 -7.81
C LEU A 24 -23.55 -13.72 -6.79
N VAL A 25 -23.83 -14.56 -5.79
CA VAL A 25 -22.83 -15.01 -4.81
C VAL A 25 -21.74 -15.84 -5.50
N ALA A 26 -22.10 -16.74 -6.42
CA ALA A 26 -21.12 -17.52 -7.17
C ALA A 26 -20.22 -16.65 -8.06
N ILE A 27 -20.78 -15.63 -8.72
CA ILE A 27 -20.02 -14.67 -9.53
C ILE A 27 -19.10 -13.81 -8.65
N ALA A 28 -19.58 -13.35 -7.49
CA ALA A 28 -18.76 -12.60 -6.54
C ALA A 28 -17.59 -13.43 -6.00
N LEU A 29 -17.82 -14.70 -5.65
CA LEU A 29 -16.78 -15.60 -5.16
C LEU A 29 -15.72 -15.94 -6.22
N SER A 30 -16.13 -16.06 -7.50
CA SER A 30 -15.18 -16.35 -8.59
C SER A 30 -14.33 -15.13 -8.97
N ALA A 31 -14.86 -13.91 -8.86
CA ALA A 31 -14.09 -12.68 -9.07
C ALA A 31 -12.97 -12.47 -8.04
N GLN A 32 -13.17 -12.94 -6.81
CA GLN A 32 -12.16 -12.88 -5.73
C GLN A 32 -11.01 -13.86 -5.97
N ALA A 33 -11.29 -15.03 -6.55
CA ALA A 33 -10.26 -16.03 -6.86
C ALA A 33 -9.32 -15.58 -7.98
N SER A 34 -9.82 -14.85 -8.99
CA SER A 34 -8.98 -14.30 -10.07
C SER A 34 -8.11 -13.10 -9.65
N ALA A 35 -8.47 -12.38 -8.58
CA ALA A 35 -7.66 -11.29 -8.04
C ALA A 35 -6.43 -11.79 -7.26
N GLN A 36 -6.43 -13.06 -6.88
CA GLN A 36 -5.36 -13.72 -6.15
C GLN A 36 -4.42 -14.46 -7.13
N GLN A 37 -3.97 -13.80 -8.19
CA GLN A 37 -2.82 -14.33 -8.94
C GLN A 37 -1.60 -14.24 -8.03
N ALA A 38 -1.13 -15.40 -7.56
CA ALA A 38 0.16 -15.49 -6.90
C ALA A 38 1.21 -14.98 -7.88
N ASN A 39 1.78 -13.81 -7.58
CA ASN A 39 2.96 -13.33 -8.26
C ASN A 39 4.08 -14.32 -7.91
N ASN A 40 4.29 -15.32 -8.77
CA ASN A 40 5.38 -16.30 -8.67
C ASN A 40 6.72 -15.66 -9.06
N TRP A 41 6.97 -14.46 -8.54
CA TRP A 41 8.21 -13.75 -8.79
C TRP A 41 9.30 -14.35 -7.91
N GLU A 42 10.37 -14.79 -8.55
CA GLU A 42 11.59 -15.22 -7.90
C GLU A 42 12.70 -14.24 -8.27
N ALA A 43 13.50 -13.84 -7.28
CA ALA A 43 14.66 -13.00 -7.53
C ALA A 43 15.63 -13.74 -8.49
N PRO A 44 16.15 -13.06 -9.53
CA PRO A 44 17.21 -13.63 -10.36
C PRO A 44 18.39 -14.08 -9.49
N ARG A 45 19.12 -15.10 -9.90
CA ARG A 45 20.24 -15.65 -9.14
C ARG A 45 21.54 -15.57 -9.91
N THR A 46 22.62 -15.35 -9.19
CA THR A 46 23.99 -15.45 -9.69
C THR A 46 24.36 -16.92 -9.96
N PRO A 47 25.44 -17.22 -10.72
CA PRO A 47 25.86 -18.59 -11.03
C PRO A 47 26.19 -19.48 -9.81
N ASP A 48 26.58 -18.86 -8.70
CA ASP A 48 26.83 -19.46 -7.39
C ASP A 48 25.54 -19.58 -6.52
N GLY A 49 24.39 -19.15 -7.04
CA GLY A 49 23.07 -19.42 -6.46
C GLY A 49 22.55 -18.37 -5.48
N HIS A 50 23.25 -17.24 -5.30
CA HIS A 50 22.79 -16.13 -4.47
C HIS A 50 21.79 -15.24 -5.24
N PRO A 51 20.89 -14.50 -4.55
CA PRO A 51 20.08 -13.48 -5.19
C PRO A 51 20.94 -12.42 -5.88
N ASP A 52 20.62 -12.11 -7.12
CA ASP A 52 21.25 -11.06 -7.90
C ASP A 52 20.70 -9.69 -7.46
N LEU A 53 21.53 -8.95 -6.75
CA LEU A 53 21.24 -7.60 -6.25
C LEU A 53 21.97 -6.52 -7.07
N GLN A 54 22.41 -6.84 -8.29
CA GLN A 54 23.02 -5.86 -9.18
C GLN A 54 21.99 -4.79 -9.62
N GLY A 55 22.45 -3.55 -9.78
CA GLY A 55 21.59 -2.44 -10.16
C GLY A 55 22.13 -1.09 -9.67
N VAL A 56 21.37 -0.03 -9.95
CA VAL A 56 21.66 1.31 -9.42
C VAL A 56 20.84 1.49 -8.15
N TRP A 57 21.55 1.70 -7.03
CA TRP A 57 20.96 1.90 -5.72
C TRP A 57 21.20 3.34 -5.26
N ALA A 58 20.16 4.01 -4.77
CA ALA A 58 20.28 5.34 -4.18
C ALA A 58 20.35 5.24 -2.65
N ASN A 59 21.29 5.96 -2.04
CA ASN A 59 21.35 6.17 -0.60
C ASN A 59 21.08 7.66 -0.32
N ASN A 60 19.79 7.97 -0.25
CA ASN A 60 19.30 9.34 -0.13
C ASN A 60 19.18 9.70 1.36
N SER A 61 19.92 10.72 1.80
CA SER A 61 19.95 11.20 3.17
C SER A 61 19.74 12.70 3.21
N SER A 62 18.81 13.17 4.04
CA SER A 62 18.63 14.59 4.34
C SER A 62 19.60 15.13 5.39
N THR A 63 20.49 14.29 5.91
CA THR A 63 21.49 14.69 6.90
C THR A 63 22.87 14.66 6.26
N PRO A 64 23.59 15.80 6.22
CA PRO A 64 24.96 15.84 5.71
C PRO A 64 25.92 14.96 6.52
N LEU A 65 26.97 14.50 5.85
CA LEU A 65 27.98 13.62 6.46
C LEU A 65 28.78 14.35 7.55
N GLU A 66 29.13 15.59 7.27
CA GLU A 66 29.83 16.49 8.19
C GLU A 66 28.86 17.52 8.77
N ARG A 67 29.18 18.06 9.94
CA ARG A 67 28.38 19.10 10.55
C ARG A 67 28.55 20.41 9.77
N PRO A 68 27.47 21.02 9.25
CA PRO A 68 27.53 22.32 8.60
C PRO A 68 28.06 23.41 9.53
N GLU A 69 28.89 24.30 9.00
CA GLU A 69 29.52 25.41 9.74
C GLU A 69 28.49 26.32 10.41
N ILE A 70 27.31 26.48 9.80
CA ILE A 70 26.18 27.27 10.33
C ILE A 70 25.72 26.82 11.73
N PHE A 71 25.95 25.56 12.08
CA PHE A 71 25.61 25.03 13.41
C PHE A 71 26.76 25.08 14.39
N GLY A 72 28.02 25.15 13.92
CA GLY A 72 29.22 25.22 14.76
C GLY A 72 29.18 24.28 15.97
N ASP A 73 29.45 24.84 17.15
CA ASP A 73 29.49 24.10 18.43
C ASP A 73 28.11 23.91 19.09
N ARG A 74 27.02 24.32 18.43
CA ARG A 74 25.68 24.17 19.00
C ARG A 74 25.36 22.69 19.22
N ALA A 75 24.87 22.37 20.41
CA ALA A 75 24.48 21.00 20.77
C ALA A 75 23.04 20.67 20.35
N THR A 76 22.18 21.69 20.25
CA THR A 76 20.74 21.51 20.04
C THR A 76 20.16 22.51 19.04
N LEU A 77 19.17 22.03 18.29
CA LEU A 77 18.28 22.85 17.48
C LEU A 77 17.02 23.19 18.28
N SER A 78 16.46 24.37 18.05
CA SER A 78 15.13 24.71 18.55
C SER A 78 14.07 23.87 17.81
N ALA A 79 12.86 23.80 18.37
CA ALA A 79 11.76 23.08 17.75
C ALA A 79 11.38 23.70 16.39
N GLU A 80 11.45 25.03 16.29
CA GLU A 80 11.14 25.79 15.10
C GLU A 80 12.20 25.57 14.00
N GLU A 81 13.49 25.60 14.35
CA GLU A 81 14.59 25.32 13.41
C GLU A 81 14.49 23.90 12.86
N PHE A 82 14.21 22.92 13.73
CA PHE A 82 14.04 21.54 13.31
C PHE A 82 12.82 21.35 12.42
N ALA A 83 11.71 22.04 12.71
CA ALA A 83 10.52 22.01 11.89
C ALA A 83 10.78 22.56 10.47
N GLU A 84 11.57 23.64 10.36
CA GLU A 84 11.93 24.23 9.07
C GLU A 84 12.85 23.30 8.26
N LEU A 85 13.89 22.73 8.87
CA LEU A 85 14.77 21.75 8.19
C LEU A 85 13.98 20.55 7.69
N ARG A 86 13.02 20.07 8.49
CA ARG A 86 12.14 18.97 8.10
C ARG A 86 11.24 19.35 6.93
N ARG A 87 10.69 20.57 6.91
CA ARG A 87 9.88 21.09 5.80
C ARG A 87 10.69 21.13 4.50
N GLN A 88 11.90 21.68 4.53
CA GLN A 88 12.80 21.73 3.39
C GLN A 88 13.15 20.32 2.88
N ALA A 89 13.47 19.39 3.77
CA ALA A 89 13.76 18.01 3.40
C ALA A 89 12.55 17.30 2.74
N GLN A 90 11.31 17.61 3.15
CA GLN A 90 10.11 17.11 2.48
C GLN A 90 9.95 17.69 1.09
N GLU A 91 10.11 19.01 0.94
CA GLU A 91 9.95 19.70 -0.34
C GLU A 91 10.89 19.14 -1.42
N ILE A 92 12.13 18.83 -1.07
CA ILE A 92 13.10 18.27 -2.01
C ILE A 92 12.78 16.80 -2.30
N ARG A 93 12.35 16.02 -1.31
CA ARG A 93 11.88 14.65 -1.54
C ARG A 93 10.69 14.60 -2.49
N ASP A 94 9.79 15.57 -2.37
CA ASP A 94 8.59 15.69 -3.20
C ASP A 94 8.91 16.23 -4.60
N SER A 95 10.04 16.94 -4.77
CA SER A 95 10.49 17.46 -6.08
C SER A 95 10.90 16.36 -7.08
N GLY A 96 11.02 15.11 -6.63
CA GLY A 96 11.26 13.95 -7.51
C GLY A 96 12.70 13.82 -8.00
N GLY A 97 13.66 14.45 -7.33
CA GLY A 97 15.08 14.27 -7.63
C GLY A 97 15.57 12.87 -7.28
N ASP A 98 16.27 12.22 -8.20
CA ASP A 98 16.80 10.86 -8.03
C ASP A 98 17.93 10.75 -6.99
N ALA A 99 18.59 11.88 -6.66
CA ALA A 99 19.69 11.93 -5.71
C ALA A 99 19.50 13.04 -4.67
N LEU A 100 19.17 12.64 -3.44
CA LEU A 100 18.98 13.54 -2.30
C LEU A 100 20.22 13.43 -1.41
N PHE A 101 21.21 14.29 -1.67
CA PHE A 101 22.45 14.33 -0.89
C PHE A 101 22.39 15.37 0.21
N GLY A 102 22.99 14.99 1.33
CA GLY A 102 22.97 15.69 2.62
C GLY A 102 23.43 17.15 2.59
N ASP A 103 24.26 17.49 1.62
CA ASP A 103 24.97 18.75 1.40
C ASP A 103 24.15 19.78 0.60
N GLY A 104 23.01 19.39 0.03
CA GLY A 104 22.21 20.27 -0.83
C GLY A 104 21.32 21.27 -0.11
N PHE A 105 21.23 21.24 1.23
CA PHE A 105 20.21 21.99 2.00
C PHE A 105 20.75 23.11 2.88
N LEU A 106 22.05 23.15 3.18
CA LEU A 106 22.64 23.96 4.25
C LEU A 106 23.91 24.69 3.84
#